data_AF-A0A0C3AAT2-F1
#
_entry.id   AF-A0A0C3AAT2-F1
#
_cell.length_a   1.000
_cell.length_b   1.000
_cell.length_c   1.000
_cell.angle_alpha   90.00
_cell.angle_beta   90.00
_cell.angle_gamma   90.00
#
_symmetry.space_group_name_H-M   'P 1'
#
loop_
_entity.id
_entity.type
_entity.pdbx_description
1 polymer ?
#
loop_
_entity_poly.entity_id
_entity_poly.type
_entity_poly.pdbx_seq_one_letter_code
_entity_poly.pdbx_strand_id
1 'polypeptide(L)'
;MPVIETDSLLADPQLLRKAHQVLAFLVHFYVHSIPPDVIFESMVIPRPLVTPLMAVSQALRIAPVLTFADTVLWNWELVDPKLPVTLENMHFGRYMFSGTEAERNFYHGSARTELVGAEILNIINEYHNLPNVTEISSVCQINKLLERLSLAIEDINTSIQAMREEVDPRVFFWETRPWWNGSASGDSAPAWIYEGVADTSKLDLSGPSAGQSSIMHALDLFLDIDHKLQQRRYPAPSESNKKADHGFMERMRRYMPGKHRAYLEWIARSPRPLRNVAQETPAIREQYNAAVTTLRKLRDRHMRVACLYIVTMSRSTRPPPGCPMAAVMRRMEREAARQGPATGTGGNELALLLKAGRDATTRAVLPTN
;
A
#
# COMPACT_ATOMS: atom_id res chain seq x y z
N MET A 1 2.86 7.79 31.20
CA MET A 1 3.37 6.40 31.10
C MET A 1 4.90 6.45 31.13
N PRO A 2 5.60 5.48 31.74
CA PRO A 2 7.05 5.39 31.63
C PRO A 2 7.47 4.98 30.21
N VAL A 3 8.70 5.32 29.81
CA VAL A 3 9.33 4.76 28.59
C VAL A 3 9.65 3.29 28.84
N ILE A 4 9.27 2.42 27.92
CA ILE A 4 9.52 0.98 28.00
C ILE A 4 10.73 0.65 27.13
N GLU A 5 11.66 -0.14 27.67
CA GLU A 5 12.84 -0.65 26.96
C GLU A 5 12.46 -1.71 25.92
N THR A 6 13.18 -1.74 24.80
CA THR A 6 12.89 -2.62 23.65
C THR A 6 13.98 -3.67 23.41
N ASP A 7 15.05 -3.70 24.21
CA ASP A 7 16.23 -4.54 23.98
C ASP A 7 15.89 -6.03 23.92
N SER A 8 14.98 -6.49 24.78
CA SER A 8 14.51 -7.89 24.81
C SER A 8 13.73 -8.29 23.55
N LEU A 9 13.20 -7.32 22.80
CA LEU A 9 12.44 -7.55 21.57
C LEU A 9 13.36 -7.70 20.36
N LEU A 10 14.54 -7.06 20.37
CA LEU A 10 15.44 -6.97 19.22
C LEU A 10 15.90 -8.33 18.66
N ALA A 11 15.91 -9.36 19.51
CA ALA A 11 16.31 -10.71 19.14
C ALA A 11 15.21 -11.50 18.40
N ASP A 12 13.94 -11.11 18.51
CA ASP A 12 12.81 -11.85 17.94
C ASP A 12 12.07 -10.99 16.88
N PRO A 13 12.20 -11.32 15.58
CA PRO A 13 11.51 -10.61 14.51
C PRO A 13 9.98 -10.60 14.64
N GLN A 14 9.38 -11.61 15.24
CA GLN A 14 7.93 -11.66 15.44
C GLN A 14 7.51 -10.68 16.52
N LEU A 15 8.23 -10.63 17.65
CA LEU A 15 8.00 -9.66 18.71
C LEU A 15 8.25 -8.22 18.22
N LEU A 16 9.26 -7.99 17.38
CA LEU A 16 9.48 -6.66 16.77
C LEU A 16 8.31 -6.20 15.92
N ARG A 17 7.81 -7.07 15.01
CA ARG A 17 6.63 -6.75 14.19
C ARG A 17 5.42 -6.45 15.07
N LYS A 18 5.25 -7.25 16.13
CA LYS A 18 4.14 -7.08 17.05
C LYS A 18 4.23 -5.76 17.83
N ALA A 19 5.43 -5.43 18.32
CA ALA A 19 5.69 -4.19 19.02
C ALA A 19 5.46 -2.98 18.11
N HIS A 20 5.93 -3.03 16.87
CA HIS A 20 5.70 -1.98 15.89
C HIS A 20 4.20 -1.75 15.66
N GLN A 21 3.45 -2.84 15.40
CA GLN A 21 2.01 -2.79 15.23
C GLN A 21 1.33 -2.13 16.44
N VAL A 22 1.57 -2.62 17.65
CA VAL A 22 0.92 -2.08 18.86
C VAL A 22 1.26 -0.61 19.08
N LEU A 23 2.55 -0.23 18.99
CA LEU A 23 2.99 1.13 19.22
C LEU A 23 2.46 2.10 18.16
N ALA A 24 2.46 1.71 16.89
CA ALA A 24 1.94 2.52 15.80
C ALA A 24 0.42 2.73 15.91
N PHE A 25 -0.33 1.68 16.30
CA PHE A 25 -1.75 1.81 16.62
C PHE A 25 -1.97 2.76 17.80
N LEU A 26 -1.18 2.67 18.88
CA LEU A 26 -1.29 3.58 20.02
C LEU A 26 -0.99 5.04 19.66
N VAL A 27 0.00 5.30 18.81
CA VAL A 27 0.29 6.66 18.32
C VAL A 27 -0.89 7.22 17.54
N HIS A 28 -1.44 6.47 16.60
CA HIS A 28 -2.62 6.91 15.84
C HIS A 28 -3.84 7.09 16.75
N PHE A 29 -4.07 6.18 17.69
CA PHE A 29 -5.16 6.29 18.64
C PHE A 29 -5.01 7.54 19.52
N TYR A 30 -3.80 7.83 20.01
CA TYR A 30 -3.50 9.03 20.76
C TYR A 30 -3.82 10.29 19.96
N VAL A 31 -3.29 10.42 18.74
CA VAL A 31 -3.48 11.61 17.91
C VAL A 31 -4.95 11.84 17.56
N HIS A 32 -5.67 10.78 17.19
CA HIS A 32 -7.03 10.89 16.65
C HIS A 32 -8.13 10.94 17.72
N SER A 33 -7.81 10.61 18.97
CA SER A 33 -8.75 10.66 20.10
C SER A 33 -8.70 11.98 20.88
N ILE A 34 -7.89 12.96 20.45
CA ILE A 34 -7.77 14.25 21.14
C ILE A 34 -9.05 15.08 20.93
N PRO A 35 -9.60 15.69 22.01
CA PRO A 35 -10.84 16.44 21.94
C PRO A 35 -10.86 17.57 20.87
N PRO A 36 -12.02 17.79 20.21
CA PRO A 36 -12.17 18.72 19.08
C PRO A 36 -11.95 20.20 19.38
N ASP A 37 -12.11 20.58 20.65
CA ASP A 37 -12.05 21.94 21.15
C ASP A 37 -10.62 22.50 21.20
N VAL A 38 -9.62 21.66 20.95
CA VAL A 38 -8.21 22.08 20.91
C VAL A 38 -7.70 22.07 19.46
N ILE A 39 -7.56 23.27 18.88
CA ILE A 39 -6.94 23.44 17.55
C ILE A 39 -5.43 23.55 17.75
N PHE A 40 -4.71 22.53 17.32
CA PHE A 40 -3.25 22.54 17.31
C PHE A 40 -2.70 22.78 15.90
N GLU A 41 -1.75 23.70 15.76
CA GLU A 41 -0.90 23.80 14.56
C GLU A 41 0.02 22.57 14.44
N SER A 42 0.46 22.04 15.58
CA SER A 42 1.30 20.84 15.67
C SER A 42 0.89 19.93 16.83
N MET A 43 0.94 18.62 16.59
CA MET A 43 0.54 17.59 17.55
C MET A 43 1.78 16.94 18.17
N VAL A 44 2.03 17.18 19.45
CA VAL A 44 3.17 16.59 20.16
C VAL A 44 2.81 15.19 20.65
N ILE A 45 3.53 14.18 20.19
CA ILE A 45 3.34 12.78 20.59
C ILE A 45 4.34 12.45 21.70
N PRO A 46 3.86 11.96 22.87
CA PRO A 46 4.68 11.77 24.05
C PRO A 46 5.84 10.78 23.88
N ARG A 47 6.95 11.08 24.53
CA ARG A 47 8.17 10.25 24.57
C ARG A 47 7.93 8.76 24.88
N PRO A 48 7.02 8.38 25.81
CA PRO A 48 6.73 6.97 26.10
C PRO A 48 6.21 6.16 24.90
N LEU A 49 5.59 6.81 23.90
CA LEU A 49 5.19 6.15 22.66
C LEU A 49 6.28 6.26 21.59
N VAL A 50 6.89 7.45 21.48
CA VAL A 50 7.89 7.77 20.46
C VAL A 50 9.16 6.94 20.59
N THR A 51 9.77 6.90 21.79
CA THR A 51 11.07 6.25 21.99
C THR A 51 11.06 4.77 21.62
N PRO A 52 10.14 3.93 22.13
CA PRO A 52 10.11 2.52 21.73
C PRO A 52 9.72 2.32 20.27
N LEU A 53 8.82 3.15 19.73
CA LEU A 53 8.43 3.07 18.31
C LEU A 53 9.65 3.31 17.42
N MET A 54 10.40 4.38 17.66
CA MET A 54 11.62 4.72 16.91
C MET A 54 12.63 3.57 16.94
N ALA A 55 12.88 2.98 18.13
CA ALA A 55 13.83 1.88 18.28
C ALA A 55 13.40 0.64 17.46
N VAL A 56 12.13 0.25 17.55
CA VAL A 56 11.60 -0.91 16.81
C VAL A 56 11.55 -0.64 15.30
N SER A 57 11.13 0.56 14.89
CA SER A 57 11.10 0.96 13.48
C SER A 57 12.49 0.97 12.86
N GLN A 58 13.51 1.43 13.60
CA GLN A 58 14.91 1.34 13.16
C GLN A 58 15.36 -0.12 12.97
N ALA A 59 15.07 -1.00 13.94
CA ALA A 59 15.42 -2.42 13.86
C ALA A 59 14.76 -3.13 12.67
N LEU A 60 13.48 -2.84 12.41
CA LEU A 60 12.74 -3.37 11.25
C LEU A 60 13.07 -2.65 9.94
N ARG A 61 13.78 -1.52 10.01
CA ARG A 61 14.02 -0.57 8.92
C ARG A 61 12.70 -0.18 8.24
N ILE A 62 11.70 0.23 9.01
CA ILE A 62 10.38 0.68 8.53
C ILE A 62 10.11 2.08 9.06
N ALA A 63 9.17 2.81 8.45
CA ALA A 63 8.75 4.13 8.90
C ALA A 63 8.14 4.07 10.32
N PRO A 64 8.43 5.05 11.22
CA PRO A 64 7.90 5.06 12.58
C PRO A 64 6.49 5.64 12.65
N VAL A 65 5.56 5.01 11.94
CA VAL A 65 4.14 5.41 11.85
C VAL A 65 3.33 4.17 11.49
N LEU A 66 2.00 4.22 11.61
CA LEU A 66 1.15 3.13 11.15
C LEU A 66 1.34 2.90 9.64
N THR A 67 1.72 1.68 9.28
CA THR A 67 1.95 1.29 7.89
C THR A 67 0.96 0.22 7.44
N PHE A 68 0.92 -0.03 6.14
CA PHE A 68 0.16 -1.14 5.55
C PHE A 68 0.60 -2.50 6.12
N ALA A 69 1.86 -2.65 6.53
CA ALA A 69 2.33 -3.86 7.18
C ALA A 69 1.63 -4.08 8.53
N ASP A 70 1.44 -3.02 9.30
CA ASP A 70 0.79 -3.07 10.62
C ASP A 70 -0.70 -3.38 10.51
N THR A 71 -1.39 -2.77 9.54
CA THR A 71 -2.84 -2.86 9.40
C THR A 71 -3.31 -4.09 8.63
N VAL A 72 -2.47 -4.64 7.74
CA VAL A 72 -2.82 -5.76 6.86
C VAL A 72 -1.92 -6.97 7.12
N LEU A 73 -0.61 -6.85 6.83
CA LEU A 73 0.29 -8.01 6.79
C LEU A 73 0.48 -8.70 8.15
N TRP A 74 0.41 -7.93 9.24
CA TRP A 74 0.60 -8.41 10.61
C TRP A 74 -0.69 -8.43 11.43
N ASN A 75 -1.84 -7.97 10.88
CA ASN A 75 -3.10 -7.83 11.61
C ASN A 75 -4.05 -9.02 11.41
N TRP A 76 -3.52 -10.23 11.66
CA TRP A 76 -4.27 -11.45 11.54
C TRP A 76 -3.76 -12.53 12.49
N GLU A 77 -4.58 -13.54 12.71
CA GLU A 77 -4.22 -14.77 13.41
C GLU A 77 -4.92 -15.97 12.79
N LEU A 78 -4.46 -17.18 13.09
CA LEU A 78 -5.15 -18.40 12.67
C LEU A 78 -6.36 -18.64 13.59
N VAL A 79 -7.47 -19.05 12.99
CA VAL A 79 -8.65 -19.52 13.72
C VAL A 79 -8.29 -20.82 14.45
N ASP A 80 -7.73 -21.79 13.73
CA ASP A 80 -7.09 -22.98 14.30
C ASP A 80 -5.58 -22.95 13.97
N PRO A 81 -4.69 -22.80 14.98
CA PRO A 81 -3.24 -22.84 14.80
C PRO A 81 -2.70 -24.15 14.23
N LYS A 82 -3.48 -25.23 14.24
CA LYS A 82 -3.09 -26.55 13.69
C LYS A 82 -3.40 -26.69 12.20
N LEU A 83 -4.25 -25.82 11.66
CA LEU A 83 -4.62 -25.83 10.25
C LEU A 83 -3.70 -24.92 9.41
N PRO A 84 -3.58 -25.15 8.10
CA PRO A 84 -2.76 -24.31 7.22
C PRO A 84 -3.20 -22.84 7.18
N VAL A 85 -2.31 -21.97 6.73
CA VAL A 85 -2.60 -20.55 6.46
C VAL A 85 -3.45 -20.46 5.20
N THR A 86 -4.78 -20.39 5.36
CA THR A 86 -5.74 -20.14 4.28
C THR A 86 -6.67 -19.01 4.68
N LEU A 87 -7.32 -18.37 3.71
CA LEU A 87 -8.26 -17.28 3.99
C LEU A 87 -9.38 -17.70 4.94
N GLU A 88 -9.86 -18.93 4.80
CA GLU A 88 -10.93 -19.50 5.62
C GLU A 88 -10.48 -19.76 7.06
N ASN A 89 -9.18 -19.99 7.27
CA ASN A 89 -8.59 -20.23 8.58
C ASN A 89 -7.87 -18.99 9.16
N MET A 90 -8.07 -17.81 8.57
CA MET A 90 -7.47 -16.56 9.05
C MET A 90 -8.54 -15.62 9.59
N HIS A 91 -8.30 -15.08 10.78
CA HIS A 91 -9.09 -14.02 11.38
C HIS A 91 -8.37 -12.68 11.28
N PHE A 92 -9.01 -11.67 10.71
CA PHE A 92 -8.45 -10.34 10.49
C PHE A 92 -9.12 -9.28 11.35
N GLY A 93 -8.40 -8.18 11.60
CA GLY A 93 -8.93 -7.05 12.36
C GLY A 93 -8.99 -7.34 13.86
N ARG A 94 -7.91 -7.95 14.40
CA ARG A 94 -7.72 -8.07 15.85
C ARG A 94 -7.50 -6.70 16.48
N TYR A 95 -6.75 -5.85 15.78
CA TYR A 95 -6.62 -4.43 16.10
C TYR A 95 -7.43 -3.64 15.10
N MET A 96 -8.32 -2.80 15.62
CA MET A 96 -9.16 -1.91 14.86
C MET A 96 -9.29 -0.60 15.62
N PHE A 97 -9.52 0.48 14.88
CA PHE A 97 -9.76 1.79 15.47
C PHE A 97 -11.25 2.08 15.61
N SER A 98 -11.98 1.97 14.50
CA SER A 98 -13.42 2.26 14.42
C SER A 98 -14.26 1.13 14.98
N GLY A 99 -13.75 -0.11 14.93
CA GLY A 99 -14.49 -1.31 15.28
C GLY A 99 -15.60 -1.66 14.27
N THR A 100 -15.70 -0.92 13.17
CA THR A 100 -16.71 -1.14 12.13
C THR A 100 -16.41 -2.38 11.31
N GLU A 101 -17.46 -2.97 10.74
CA GLU A 101 -17.30 -4.08 9.79
C GLU A 101 -16.57 -3.64 8.52
N ALA A 102 -16.76 -2.38 8.08
CA ALA A 102 -16.06 -1.81 6.94
C ALA A 102 -14.53 -1.81 7.15
N GLU A 103 -14.04 -1.48 8.35
CA GLU A 103 -12.62 -1.56 8.68
C GLU A 103 -12.08 -3.00 8.60
N ARG A 104 -12.80 -3.94 9.22
CA ARG A 104 -12.43 -5.35 9.20
C ARG A 104 -12.39 -5.91 7.77
N ASN A 105 -13.44 -5.66 7.00
CA ASN A 105 -13.59 -6.17 5.64
C ASN A 105 -12.54 -5.52 4.71
N PHE A 106 -12.16 -4.27 4.94
CA PHE A 106 -11.06 -3.65 4.21
C PHE A 106 -9.71 -4.32 4.49
N TYR A 107 -9.38 -4.63 5.76
CA TYR A 107 -8.18 -5.39 6.09
C TYR A 107 -8.20 -6.79 5.47
N HIS A 108 -9.33 -7.50 5.57
CA HIS A 108 -9.52 -8.82 4.99
C HIS A 108 -9.34 -8.81 3.46
N GLY A 109 -10.03 -7.92 2.73
CA GLY A 109 -9.91 -7.81 1.28
C GLY A 109 -8.50 -7.40 0.82
N SER A 110 -7.81 -6.56 1.60
CA SER A 110 -6.41 -6.21 1.35
C SER A 110 -5.48 -7.41 1.55
N ALA A 111 -5.68 -8.18 2.62
CA ALA A 111 -4.87 -9.36 2.90
C ALA A 111 -5.08 -10.47 1.88
N ARG A 112 -6.31 -10.65 1.38
CA ARG A 112 -6.60 -11.57 0.27
C ARG A 112 -5.76 -11.26 -0.96
N THR A 113 -5.63 -9.98 -1.31
CA THR A 113 -4.76 -9.53 -2.40
C THR A 113 -3.28 -9.89 -2.14
N GLU A 114 -2.78 -9.68 -0.92
CA GLU A 114 -1.39 -9.99 -0.56
C GLU A 114 -1.10 -11.50 -0.54
N LEU A 115 -2.06 -12.33 -0.15
CA LEU A 115 -1.91 -13.80 -0.14
C LEU A 115 -1.79 -14.36 -1.55
N VAL A 116 -2.60 -13.88 -2.51
CA VAL A 116 -2.41 -14.20 -3.95
C VAL A 116 -1.02 -13.77 -4.41
N GLY A 117 -0.49 -12.70 -3.82
CA GLY A 117 0.87 -12.24 -4.05
C GLY A 117 1.97 -13.27 -3.79
N ALA A 118 1.76 -14.28 -2.95
CA ALA A 118 2.74 -15.35 -2.75
C ALA A 118 3.08 -16.07 -4.06
N GLU A 119 2.08 -16.32 -4.92
CA GLU A 119 2.29 -16.94 -6.23
C GLU A 119 3.07 -16.02 -7.18
N ILE A 120 2.80 -14.72 -7.13
CA ILE A 120 3.57 -13.73 -7.91
C ILE A 120 5.06 -13.78 -7.51
N LEU A 121 5.37 -13.89 -6.21
CA LEU A 121 6.76 -14.03 -5.76
C LEU A 121 7.40 -15.32 -6.25
N ASN A 122 6.67 -16.45 -6.21
CA ASN A 122 7.15 -17.72 -6.74
C ASN A 122 7.49 -17.62 -8.23
N ILE A 123 6.60 -17.01 -9.03
CA ILE A 123 6.81 -16.79 -10.46
C ILE A 123 8.06 -15.94 -10.72
N ILE A 124 8.23 -14.85 -9.97
CA ILE A 124 9.43 -13.99 -10.08
C ILE A 124 10.69 -14.80 -9.77
N ASN A 125 10.68 -15.60 -8.70
CA ASN A 125 11.83 -16.41 -8.31
C ASN A 125 12.14 -17.51 -9.33
N GLU A 126 11.11 -18.22 -9.83
CA GLU A 126 11.26 -19.24 -10.88
C GLU A 126 11.89 -18.66 -12.15
N TYR A 127 11.43 -17.48 -12.61
CA TYR A 127 12.03 -16.77 -13.73
C TYR A 127 13.52 -16.46 -13.49
N HIS A 128 13.85 -15.93 -12.31
CA HIS A 128 15.22 -15.58 -11.95
C HIS A 128 16.12 -16.79 -11.64
N ASN A 129 15.56 -18.00 -11.59
CA ASN A 129 16.30 -19.25 -11.44
C ASN A 129 16.47 -20.02 -12.76
N LEU A 130 15.91 -19.53 -13.88
CA LEU A 130 16.14 -20.14 -15.19
C LEU A 130 17.64 -20.06 -15.55
N PRO A 131 18.24 -21.14 -16.09
CA PRO A 131 19.67 -21.15 -16.43
C PRO A 131 19.99 -20.21 -17.60
N ASN A 132 19.11 -20.18 -18.61
CA ASN A 132 19.29 -19.37 -19.81
C ASN A 132 17.92 -18.94 -20.35
N VAL A 133 17.65 -17.64 -20.49
CA VAL A 133 16.33 -17.12 -20.88
C VAL A 133 16.03 -17.21 -22.39
N THR A 134 17.03 -17.54 -23.23
CA THR A 134 16.87 -17.61 -24.69
C THR A 134 16.72 -19.04 -25.22
N GLU A 135 16.98 -20.05 -24.40
CA GLU A 135 16.77 -21.45 -24.78
C GLU A 135 15.29 -21.79 -24.94
N ILE A 136 14.98 -22.66 -25.91
CA ILE A 136 13.59 -23.03 -26.25
C ILE A 136 12.81 -23.54 -25.03
N SER A 137 13.44 -24.37 -24.19
CA SER A 137 12.83 -24.89 -22.95
C SER A 137 12.47 -23.77 -21.97
N SER A 138 13.37 -22.82 -21.77
CA SER A 138 13.15 -21.64 -20.92
C SER A 138 12.13 -20.69 -21.51
N VAL A 139 12.11 -20.49 -22.83
CA VAL A 139 11.07 -19.70 -23.52
C VAL A 139 9.68 -20.29 -23.26
N CYS A 140 9.53 -21.62 -23.39
CA CYS A 140 8.30 -22.31 -23.03
C CYS A 140 7.95 -22.13 -21.54
N GLN A 141 8.93 -22.19 -20.64
CA GLN A 141 8.71 -21.99 -19.22
C GLN A 141 8.31 -20.54 -18.89
N ILE A 142 8.93 -19.55 -19.51
CA ILE A 142 8.60 -18.13 -19.33
C ILE A 142 7.15 -17.87 -19.75
N ASN A 143 6.71 -18.45 -20.87
CA ASN A 143 5.31 -18.34 -21.29
C ASN A 143 4.35 -18.93 -20.25
N LYS A 144 4.63 -20.12 -19.71
CA LYS A 144 3.82 -20.71 -18.62
C LYS A 144 3.82 -19.86 -17.35
N LEU A 145 4.96 -19.26 -17.01
CA LEU A 145 5.09 -18.33 -15.88
C LEU A 145 4.26 -17.07 -16.08
N LEU A 146 4.22 -16.52 -17.30
CA LEU A 146 3.41 -15.35 -17.66
C LEU A 146 1.91 -15.64 -17.69
N GLU A 147 1.52 -16.85 -18.10
CA GLU A 147 0.13 -17.34 -18.00
C GLU A 147 -0.30 -17.43 -16.53
N ARG A 148 0.49 -18.09 -15.68
CA ARG A 148 0.28 -18.13 -14.22
C ARG A 148 0.20 -16.74 -13.62
N LEU A 149 1.09 -15.84 -14.05
CA LEU A 149 1.10 -14.45 -13.59
C LEU A 149 -0.20 -13.73 -13.94
N SER A 150 -0.68 -13.92 -15.17
CA SER A 150 -1.94 -13.31 -15.62
C SER A 150 -3.12 -13.80 -14.79
N LEU A 151 -3.17 -15.10 -14.46
CA LEU A 151 -4.20 -15.66 -13.57
C LEU A 151 -4.12 -15.05 -12.17
N ALA A 152 -2.93 -14.98 -11.57
CA ALA A 152 -2.74 -14.39 -10.24
C ALA A 152 -3.15 -12.89 -10.20
N ILE A 153 -2.89 -12.13 -11.27
CA ILE A 153 -3.34 -10.74 -11.36
C ILE A 153 -4.87 -10.65 -11.47
N GLU A 154 -5.52 -11.59 -12.18
CA GLU A 154 -6.97 -11.64 -12.29
C GLU A 154 -7.65 -12.04 -10.96
N ASP A 155 -7.00 -12.90 -10.17
CA ASP A 155 -7.45 -13.22 -8.81
C ASP A 155 -7.41 -12.01 -7.88
N ILE A 156 -6.37 -11.16 -8.01
CA ILE A 156 -6.32 -9.87 -7.31
C ILE A 156 -7.46 -8.96 -7.80
N ASN A 157 -7.69 -8.89 -9.12
CA ASN A 157 -8.78 -8.07 -9.69
C ASN A 157 -10.15 -8.49 -9.13
N THR A 158 -10.39 -9.80 -9.03
CA THR A 158 -11.59 -10.38 -8.42
C THR A 158 -11.70 -10.00 -6.94
N SER A 159 -10.60 -10.04 -6.19
CA SER A 159 -10.55 -9.63 -4.78
C SER A 159 -10.88 -8.15 -4.59
N ILE A 160 -10.34 -7.27 -5.44
CA ILE A 160 -10.67 -5.83 -5.42
C ILE A 160 -12.14 -5.59 -5.79
N GLN A 161 -12.72 -6.42 -6.67
CA GLN A 161 -14.13 -6.32 -7.01
C GLN A 161 -15.02 -6.71 -5.83
N ALA A 162 -14.71 -7.80 -5.12
CA ALA A 162 -15.45 -8.24 -3.94
C ALA A 162 -15.44 -7.18 -2.83
N MET A 163 -14.35 -6.43 -2.68
CA MET A 163 -14.27 -5.32 -1.72
C MET A 163 -15.40 -4.28 -1.88
N ARG A 164 -15.88 -4.05 -3.11
CA ARG A 164 -17.01 -3.15 -3.37
C ARG A 164 -18.32 -3.62 -2.72
N GLU A 165 -18.49 -4.92 -2.61
CA GLU A 165 -19.68 -5.57 -2.07
C GLU A 165 -19.58 -5.71 -0.54
N GLU A 166 -18.36 -5.87 -0.02
CA GLU A 166 -18.09 -6.14 1.41
C GLU A 166 -17.84 -4.89 2.25
N VAL A 167 -17.38 -3.79 1.66
CA VAL A 167 -16.99 -2.58 2.40
C VAL A 167 -17.91 -1.41 2.04
N ASP A 168 -18.75 -0.97 2.98
CA ASP A 168 -19.59 0.22 2.76
C ASP A 168 -18.71 1.46 2.52
N PRO A 169 -18.80 2.12 1.34
CA PRO A 169 -17.93 3.26 1.01
C PRO A 169 -18.10 4.45 1.96
N ARG A 170 -19.32 4.68 2.47
CA ARG A 170 -19.64 5.81 3.34
C ARG A 170 -19.06 5.60 4.73
N VAL A 171 -19.25 4.41 5.31
CA VAL A 171 -18.66 4.02 6.61
C VAL A 171 -17.13 4.03 6.50
N PHE A 172 -16.58 3.46 5.43
CA PHE A 172 -15.14 3.50 5.19
C PHE A 172 -14.59 4.92 5.18
N PHE A 173 -15.20 5.82 4.41
CA PHE A 173 -14.68 7.18 4.26
C PHE A 173 -14.81 8.01 5.53
N TRP A 174 -15.97 7.95 6.20
CA TRP A 174 -16.26 8.84 7.33
C TRP A 174 -15.83 8.26 8.69
N GLU A 175 -15.83 6.95 8.87
CA GLU A 175 -15.61 6.31 10.18
C GLU A 175 -14.29 5.54 10.26
N THR A 176 -13.81 4.95 9.16
CA THR A 176 -12.58 4.14 9.14
C THR A 176 -11.35 4.94 8.73
N ARG A 177 -11.34 5.49 7.50
CA ARG A 177 -10.23 6.22 6.90
C ARG A 177 -9.63 7.32 7.80
N PRO A 178 -10.40 8.09 8.59
CA PRO A 178 -9.83 9.18 9.38
C PRO A 178 -8.73 8.73 10.35
N TRP A 179 -8.84 7.51 10.90
CA TRP A 179 -7.86 6.91 11.81
C TRP A 179 -6.50 6.64 11.15
N TRP A 180 -6.50 6.51 9.83
CA TRP A 180 -5.30 6.23 9.04
C TRP A 180 -4.63 7.49 8.51
N ASN A 181 -5.17 8.68 8.77
CA ASN A 181 -4.48 9.90 8.39
C ASN A 181 -3.19 10.04 9.23
N GLY A 182 -2.05 10.17 8.54
CA GLY A 182 -0.76 10.44 9.17
C GLY A 182 -0.51 11.94 9.36
N SER A 183 0.72 12.29 9.73
CA SER A 183 1.18 13.67 9.87
C SER A 183 0.96 14.48 8.59
N ALA A 184 0.42 15.70 8.73
CA ALA A 184 0.18 16.63 7.62
C ALA A 184 -0.56 16.00 6.42
N SER A 185 -1.48 15.06 6.67
CA SER A 185 -2.33 14.45 5.63
C SER A 185 -3.42 15.42 5.17
N GLY A 186 -3.03 16.43 4.38
CA GLY A 186 -3.89 17.51 3.89
C GLY A 186 -3.52 18.87 4.49
N ASP A 187 -3.91 19.95 3.80
CA ASP A 187 -3.50 21.34 4.11
C ASP A 187 -3.90 21.82 5.52
N SER A 188 -4.84 21.12 6.17
CA SER A 188 -5.29 21.49 7.50
C SER A 188 -4.71 20.60 8.60
N ALA A 189 -4.15 19.42 8.30
CA ALA A 189 -3.72 18.40 9.26
C ALA A 189 -2.52 18.86 10.10
N PRO A 190 -2.47 18.63 11.44
CA PRO A 190 -1.35 19.08 12.24
C PRO A 190 -0.11 18.30 11.82
N ALA A 191 1.03 18.99 11.83
CA ALA A 191 2.30 18.30 11.78
C ALA A 191 2.50 17.55 13.11
N TRP A 192 2.83 16.26 13.04
CA TRP A 192 3.16 15.48 14.22
C TRP A 192 4.59 15.79 14.65
N ILE A 193 4.79 16.02 15.94
CA ILE A 193 6.09 16.31 16.56
C ILE A 193 6.39 15.18 17.52
N TYR A 194 7.47 14.44 17.26
CA TYR A 194 7.85 13.30 18.07
C TYR A 194 8.71 13.81 19.23
N GLU A 195 8.18 13.76 20.46
CA GLU A 195 8.87 14.31 21.62
C GLU A 195 10.23 13.61 21.84
N GLY A 196 11.30 14.38 21.90
CA GLY A 196 12.67 13.87 22.04
C GLY A 196 13.38 13.54 20.72
N VAL A 197 12.72 13.71 19.57
CA VAL A 197 13.36 13.63 18.25
C VAL A 197 13.77 15.02 17.78
N ALA A 198 15.05 15.18 17.44
CA ALA A 198 15.63 16.49 17.12
C ALA A 198 14.99 17.15 15.87
N ASP A 199 14.66 16.36 14.85
CA ASP A 199 14.05 16.86 13.61
C ASP A 199 13.00 15.88 13.10
N THR A 200 11.74 16.13 13.44
CA THR A 200 10.62 15.29 13.02
C THR A 200 10.29 15.45 11.53
N SER A 201 10.69 16.57 10.89
CA SER A 201 10.39 16.82 9.47
C SER A 201 11.08 15.84 8.52
N LYS A 202 12.13 15.17 8.99
CA LYS A 202 12.86 14.12 8.25
C LYS A 202 12.22 12.74 8.35
N LEU A 203 11.21 12.57 9.21
CA LEU A 203 10.55 11.28 9.39
C LEU A 203 9.46 11.05 8.34
N ASP A 204 9.35 9.80 7.92
CA ASP A 204 8.25 9.31 7.10
C ASP A 204 7.03 9.06 7.99
N LEU A 205 6.10 10.04 8.05
CA LEU A 205 4.92 10.00 8.93
C LEU A 205 3.58 10.01 8.19
N SER A 206 3.56 9.68 6.89
CA SER A 206 2.31 9.52 6.14
C SER A 206 1.57 8.24 6.55
N GLY A 207 0.24 8.28 6.46
CA GLY A 207 -0.60 7.16 6.84
C GLY A 207 -0.48 5.93 5.95
N PRO A 208 -1.04 4.78 6.37
CA PRO A 208 -1.02 3.56 5.56
C PRO A 208 -1.82 3.76 4.26
N SER A 209 -1.32 3.17 3.19
CA SER A 209 -2.01 3.15 1.90
C SER A 209 -1.66 1.89 1.11
N ALA A 210 -2.51 1.51 0.15
CA ALA A 210 -2.22 0.41 -0.77
C ALA A 210 -0.92 0.63 -1.59
N GLY A 211 -0.45 1.89 -1.71
CA GLY A 211 0.84 2.21 -2.29
C GLY A 211 2.04 1.62 -1.54
N GLN A 212 1.86 1.19 -0.28
CA GLN A 212 2.87 0.55 0.55
C GLN A 212 2.87 -0.99 0.42
N SER A 213 1.98 -1.57 -0.38
CA SER A 213 2.00 -3.00 -0.72
C SER A 213 3.30 -3.36 -1.42
N SER A 214 4.09 -4.28 -0.85
CA SER A 214 5.33 -4.72 -1.47
C SER A 214 5.08 -5.56 -2.72
N ILE A 215 3.97 -6.32 -2.78
CA ILE A 215 3.72 -7.18 -3.93
C ILE A 215 3.41 -6.39 -5.19
N MET A 216 2.65 -5.30 -5.07
CA MET A 216 2.35 -4.44 -6.21
C MET A 216 3.63 -3.80 -6.78
N HIS A 217 4.61 -3.49 -5.93
CA HIS A 217 5.91 -2.99 -6.40
C HIS A 217 6.77 -4.09 -7.02
N ALA A 218 6.74 -5.30 -6.47
CA ALA A 218 7.46 -6.44 -7.05
C ALA A 218 6.93 -6.74 -8.46
N LEU A 219 5.61 -6.73 -8.64
CA LEU A 219 4.96 -6.90 -9.93
C LEU A 219 5.35 -5.81 -10.93
N ASP A 220 5.35 -4.55 -10.48
CA ASP A 220 5.75 -3.41 -11.32
C ASP A 220 7.20 -3.48 -11.75
N LEU A 221 8.10 -3.87 -10.85
CA LEU A 221 9.51 -4.05 -11.18
C LEU A 221 9.72 -5.23 -12.13
N PHE A 222 9.01 -6.33 -11.92
CA PHE A 222 9.13 -7.53 -12.75
C PHE A 222 8.64 -7.31 -14.18
N LEU A 223 7.50 -6.62 -14.35
CA LEU A 223 6.96 -6.24 -15.65
C LEU A 223 7.58 -4.94 -16.20
N ASP A 224 8.61 -4.40 -15.53
CA ASP A 224 9.32 -3.18 -15.90
C ASP A 224 8.37 -2.00 -16.18
N ILE A 225 7.49 -1.68 -15.23
CA ILE A 225 6.55 -0.55 -15.33
C ILE A 225 7.26 0.76 -14.97
N ASP A 226 7.49 1.60 -15.97
CA ASP A 226 8.18 2.88 -15.81
C ASP A 226 7.24 3.99 -15.34
N HIS A 227 7.07 4.09 -14.02
CA HIS A 227 6.34 5.18 -13.38
C HIS A 227 7.06 6.52 -13.47
N LYS A 228 8.39 6.51 -13.59
CA LYS A 228 9.22 7.71 -13.61
C LYS A 228 9.34 8.38 -14.98
N LEU A 229 8.76 7.75 -16.01
CA LEU A 229 8.82 8.21 -17.39
C LEU A 229 10.27 8.40 -17.89
N GLN A 230 11.20 7.60 -17.37
CA GLN A 230 12.63 7.64 -17.72
C GLN A 230 12.89 6.99 -19.09
N GLN A 231 12.03 6.07 -19.50
CA GLN A 231 12.14 5.33 -20.74
C GLN A 231 11.24 5.94 -21.81
N ARG A 232 11.74 6.04 -23.04
CA ARG A 232 10.92 6.47 -24.18
C ARG A 232 9.96 5.35 -24.57
N ARG A 233 8.70 5.48 -24.14
CA ARG A 233 7.62 4.52 -24.42
C ARG A 233 6.41 5.21 -25.06
N TYR A 234 5.57 4.43 -25.73
CA TYR A 234 4.39 4.93 -26.43
C TYR A 234 3.09 4.38 -25.81
N PRO A 235 2.00 5.17 -25.78
CA PRO A 235 1.92 6.58 -26.18
C PRO A 235 2.76 7.50 -25.28
N ALA A 236 3.18 8.66 -25.79
CA ALA A 236 3.95 9.62 -25.00
C ALA A 236 3.19 10.07 -23.74
N PRO A 237 3.86 10.34 -22.60
CA PRO A 237 3.19 10.76 -21.39
C PRO A 237 2.50 12.12 -21.56
N SER A 238 1.25 12.20 -21.12
CA SER A 238 0.51 13.47 -21.08
C SER A 238 1.06 14.42 -20.01
N GLU A 239 0.72 15.71 -20.09
CA GLU A 239 1.07 16.68 -19.05
C GLU A 239 0.56 16.28 -17.67
N SER A 240 -0.60 15.64 -17.58
CA SER A 240 -1.10 15.10 -16.31
C SER A 240 -0.24 13.96 -15.78
N ASN A 241 0.28 13.08 -16.65
CA ASN A 241 1.21 12.02 -16.20
C ASN A 241 2.50 12.63 -15.64
N LYS A 242 3.06 13.66 -16.29
CA LYS A 242 4.28 14.34 -15.83
C LYS A 242 4.08 15.05 -14.48
N LYS A 243 2.90 15.63 -14.25
CA LYS A 243 2.53 16.25 -12.97
C LYS A 243 2.28 15.23 -11.86
N ALA A 244 1.90 14.00 -12.19
CA ALA A 244 1.63 12.97 -11.19
C ALA A 244 2.91 12.36 -10.61
N ASP A 245 4.00 12.33 -11.39
CA ASP A 245 5.24 11.71 -10.97
C ASP A 245 6.09 12.66 -10.11
N HIS A 246 5.97 12.46 -8.80
CA HIS A 246 6.85 13.06 -7.80
C HIS A 246 7.70 12.02 -7.09
N GLY A 247 7.87 10.80 -7.62
CA GLY A 247 8.56 9.72 -6.90
C GLY A 247 7.71 9.10 -5.79
N PHE A 248 6.38 9.10 -5.93
CA PHE A 248 5.46 8.52 -4.95
C PHE A 248 5.81 7.06 -4.60
N MET A 249 6.02 6.22 -5.61
CA MET A 249 6.34 4.80 -5.42
C MET A 249 7.62 4.63 -4.58
N GLU A 250 8.66 5.43 -4.83
CA GLU A 250 9.90 5.35 -4.06
C GLU A 250 9.72 5.80 -2.61
N ARG A 251 8.92 6.85 -2.38
CA ARG A 251 8.56 7.25 -1.01
C ARG A 251 7.83 6.12 -0.30
N MET A 252 6.85 5.48 -0.94
CA MET A 252 6.09 4.39 -0.32
C MET A 252 6.95 3.19 0.07
N ARG A 253 8.05 2.91 -0.64
CA ARG A 253 9.00 1.85 -0.23
C ARG A 253 9.57 2.09 1.17
N ARG A 254 9.75 3.34 1.60
CA ARG A 254 10.28 3.66 2.95
C ARG A 254 9.37 3.20 4.09
N TYR A 255 8.08 3.00 3.79
CA TYR A 255 7.07 2.45 4.70
C TYR A 255 6.96 0.92 4.64
N MET A 256 7.72 0.25 3.77
CA MET A 256 7.77 -1.21 3.71
C MET A 256 8.83 -1.76 4.66
N PRO A 257 8.65 -2.97 5.21
CA PRO A 257 9.69 -3.65 5.99
C PRO A 257 11.02 -3.73 5.22
N GLY A 258 12.15 -3.56 5.90
CA GLY A 258 13.46 -3.47 5.24
C GLY A 258 13.83 -4.70 4.41
N LYS A 259 13.39 -5.90 4.81
CA LYS A 259 13.60 -7.13 4.01
C LYS A 259 12.81 -7.11 2.71
N HIS A 260 11.59 -6.54 2.70
CA HIS A 260 10.79 -6.41 1.50
C HIS A 260 11.44 -5.41 0.54
N ARG A 261 11.91 -4.26 1.06
CA ARG A 261 12.68 -3.30 0.26
C ARG A 261 13.92 -3.94 -0.38
N ALA A 262 14.68 -4.73 0.37
CA ALA A 262 15.86 -5.42 -0.16
C ALA A 262 15.50 -6.40 -1.30
N TYR A 263 14.37 -7.09 -1.19
CA TYR A 263 13.86 -7.94 -2.27
C TYR A 263 13.46 -7.13 -3.52
N LEU A 264 12.80 -5.98 -3.34
CA LEU A 264 12.49 -5.08 -4.45
C LEU A 264 13.77 -4.56 -5.13
N GLU A 265 14.80 -4.20 -4.36
CA GLU A 265 16.09 -3.81 -4.91
C GLU A 265 16.76 -4.94 -5.70
N TRP A 266 16.63 -6.19 -5.24
CA TRP A 266 17.14 -7.36 -5.96
C TRP A 266 16.46 -7.54 -7.32
N ILE A 267 15.12 -7.43 -7.40
CA ILE A 267 14.40 -7.48 -8.68
C ILE A 267 14.86 -6.33 -9.59
N ALA A 268 14.95 -5.11 -9.05
CA ALA A 268 15.32 -3.91 -9.82
C ALA A 268 16.74 -3.98 -10.39
N ARG A 269 17.66 -4.73 -9.76
CA ARG A 269 19.04 -4.95 -10.22
C ARG A 269 19.20 -6.20 -11.09
N SER A 270 18.10 -6.84 -11.49
CA SER A 270 18.15 -8.04 -12.32
C SER A 270 18.89 -7.76 -13.64
N PRO A 271 19.91 -8.57 -14.00
CA PRO A 271 20.65 -8.40 -15.26
C PRO A 271 19.82 -8.82 -16.48
N ARG A 272 18.64 -9.40 -16.26
CA ARG A 272 17.73 -9.92 -17.29
C ARG A 272 16.31 -9.38 -17.10
N PRO A 273 16.04 -8.09 -17.32
CA PRO A 273 14.70 -7.53 -17.22
C PRO A 273 13.74 -8.29 -18.14
N LEU A 274 12.62 -8.80 -17.59
CA LEU A 274 11.67 -9.63 -18.33
C LEU A 274 11.16 -8.94 -19.60
N ARG A 275 10.90 -7.63 -19.53
CA ARG A 275 10.47 -6.85 -20.67
C ARG A 275 11.50 -6.85 -21.80
N ASN A 276 12.79 -6.76 -21.50
CA ASN A 276 13.85 -6.83 -22.52
C ASN A 276 13.89 -8.22 -23.17
N VAL A 277 13.81 -9.28 -22.35
CA VAL A 277 13.73 -10.66 -22.84
C VAL A 277 12.53 -10.85 -23.78
N ALA A 278 11.35 -10.33 -23.41
CA ALA A 278 10.15 -10.39 -24.23
C ALA A 278 10.22 -9.52 -25.51
N GLN A 279 11.02 -8.45 -25.48
CA GLN A 279 11.27 -7.60 -26.65
C GLN A 279 12.16 -8.33 -27.67
N GLU A 280 13.24 -8.95 -27.18
CA GLU A 280 14.25 -9.67 -27.97
C GLU A 280 13.76 -11.04 -28.44
N THR A 281 12.80 -11.65 -27.75
CA THR A 281 12.26 -12.98 -28.05
C THR A 281 10.78 -12.89 -28.44
N PRO A 282 10.45 -12.86 -29.76
CA PRO A 282 9.06 -12.70 -30.22
C PRO A 282 8.08 -13.72 -29.65
N ALA A 283 8.52 -14.95 -29.36
CA ALA A 283 7.71 -16.03 -28.81
C ALA A 283 7.21 -15.78 -27.36
N ILE A 284 7.77 -14.81 -26.64
CA ILE A 284 7.37 -14.43 -25.26
C ILE A 284 6.42 -13.22 -25.27
N ARG A 285 6.49 -12.42 -26.33
CA ARG A 285 5.89 -11.09 -26.41
C ARG A 285 4.39 -11.08 -26.15
N GLU A 286 3.67 -12.04 -26.71
CA GLU A 286 2.22 -12.14 -26.56
C GLU A 286 1.83 -12.35 -25.09
N GLN A 287 2.45 -13.31 -24.41
CA GLN A 287 2.15 -13.59 -23.01
C GLN A 287 2.60 -12.47 -22.07
N TYR A 288 3.72 -11.80 -22.39
CA TYR A 288 4.13 -10.61 -21.65
C TYR A 288 3.09 -9.48 -21.79
N ASN A 289 2.64 -9.22 -23.02
CA ASN A 289 1.61 -8.21 -23.28
C ASN A 289 0.27 -8.57 -22.64
N ALA A 290 -0.09 -9.85 -22.58
CA ALA A 290 -1.27 -10.33 -21.86
C ALA A 290 -1.17 -10.00 -20.37
N ALA A 291 -0.05 -10.32 -19.71
CA ALA A 291 0.16 -10.01 -18.29
C ALA A 291 0.11 -8.50 -18.01
N VAL A 292 0.76 -7.67 -18.83
CA VAL A 292 0.70 -6.20 -18.73
C VAL A 292 -0.73 -5.68 -18.93
N THR A 293 -1.48 -6.25 -19.87
CA THR A 293 -2.87 -5.88 -20.12
C THR A 293 -3.77 -6.26 -18.95
N THR A 294 -3.56 -7.41 -18.33
CA THR A 294 -4.28 -7.83 -17.12
C THR A 294 -3.96 -6.90 -15.95
N LEU A 295 -2.70 -6.51 -15.75
CA LEU A 295 -2.33 -5.50 -14.74
C LEU A 295 -2.99 -4.13 -15.02
N ARG A 296 -3.09 -3.72 -16.29
CA ARG A 296 -3.81 -2.50 -16.66
C ARG A 296 -5.29 -2.59 -16.25
N LYS A 297 -5.95 -3.72 -16.50
CA LYS A 297 -7.36 -3.95 -16.09
C LYS A 297 -7.53 -3.84 -14.58
N LEU A 298 -6.62 -4.44 -13.80
CA LEU A 298 -6.59 -4.31 -12.35
C LEU A 298 -6.47 -2.84 -11.92
N ARG A 299 -5.59 -2.06 -12.56
CA ARG A 299 -5.42 -0.62 -12.23
C ARG A 299 -6.65 0.21 -12.61
N ASP A 300 -7.28 -0.07 -13.74
CA ASP A 300 -8.56 0.55 -14.12
C ASP A 300 -9.65 0.24 -13.08
N ARG A 301 -9.73 -1.01 -12.61
CA ARG A 301 -10.67 -1.41 -11.56
C ARG A 301 -10.38 -0.70 -10.25
N HIS A 302 -9.13 -0.75 -9.78
CA HIS A 302 -8.71 -0.10 -8.54
C HIS A 302 -8.98 1.41 -8.58
N MET A 303 -8.73 2.08 -9.72
CA MET A 303 -9.05 3.50 -9.89
C MET A 303 -10.55 3.77 -9.73
N ARG A 304 -11.43 2.93 -10.29
CA ARG A 304 -12.89 3.09 -10.12
C ARG A 304 -13.31 2.92 -8.66
N VAL A 305 -12.80 1.90 -7.98
CA VAL A 305 -13.06 1.65 -6.57
C VAL A 305 -12.55 2.82 -5.73
N ALA A 306 -11.28 3.20 -5.85
CA ALA A 306 -10.71 4.29 -5.08
C ALA A 306 -11.41 5.64 -5.31
N CYS A 307 -11.81 5.96 -6.55
CA CYS A 307 -12.60 7.16 -6.83
C CYS A 307 -13.98 7.12 -6.16
N LEU A 308 -14.66 5.97 -6.14
CA LEU A 308 -15.92 5.83 -5.41
C LEU A 308 -15.73 6.06 -3.91
N TYR A 309 -14.74 5.42 -3.30
CA TYR A 309 -14.53 5.44 -1.85
C TYR A 309 -13.97 6.75 -1.33
N ILE A 310 -13.28 7.53 -2.16
CA ILE A 310 -12.60 8.76 -1.73
C ILE A 310 -13.22 10.00 -2.39
N VAL A 311 -13.25 10.06 -3.72
CA VAL A 311 -13.67 11.26 -4.46
C VAL A 311 -15.19 11.46 -4.38
N THR A 312 -15.95 10.39 -4.59
CA THR A 312 -17.41 10.48 -4.49
C THR A 312 -17.84 10.68 -3.04
N MET A 313 -17.24 9.93 -2.09
CA MET A 313 -17.62 10.04 -0.68
C MET A 313 -17.22 11.37 -0.04
N SER A 314 -16.14 12.02 -0.50
CA SER A 314 -15.79 13.38 -0.01
C SER A 314 -16.84 14.44 -0.32
N ARG A 315 -17.79 14.14 -1.23
CA ARG A 315 -18.92 15.01 -1.58
C ARG A 315 -20.24 14.56 -0.96
N SER A 316 -20.23 13.43 -0.23
CA SER A 316 -21.44 12.86 0.36
C SER A 316 -21.75 13.45 1.73
N THR A 317 -23.02 13.37 2.15
CA THR A 317 -23.44 13.82 3.49
C THR A 317 -23.11 12.78 4.55
N ARG A 318 -22.87 13.25 5.77
CA ARG A 318 -22.46 12.43 6.92
C ARG A 318 -23.59 11.53 7.47
N PRO A 319 -23.30 10.31 7.98
CA PRO A 319 -24.26 9.52 8.76
C PRO A 319 -24.51 10.09 10.19
N PRO A 320 -25.71 9.91 10.78
CA PRO A 320 -25.97 10.32 12.16
C PRO A 320 -25.02 9.60 13.15
N PRO A 321 -24.56 10.28 14.22
CA PRO A 321 -23.45 9.82 15.04
C PRO A 321 -23.75 8.59 15.91
N GLY A 322 -22.80 7.67 15.97
CA GLY A 322 -22.69 6.63 17.00
C GLY A 322 -21.28 6.41 17.58
N CYS A 323 -20.28 7.25 17.23
CA CYS A 323 -18.86 6.96 17.48
C CYS A 323 -18.06 8.17 18.03
N PRO A 324 -16.97 7.98 18.83
CA PRO A 324 -16.19 9.04 19.51
C PRO A 324 -15.47 10.06 18.59
N MET A 325 -15.56 9.90 17.27
CA MET A 325 -14.73 10.60 16.27
C MET A 325 -15.24 11.97 15.82
N ALA A 326 -16.03 12.65 16.64
CA ALA A 326 -16.66 13.93 16.28
C ALA A 326 -15.66 15.05 15.93
N ALA A 327 -14.39 14.93 16.34
CA ALA A 327 -13.33 15.91 16.06
C ALA A 327 -12.74 15.78 14.66
N VAL A 328 -12.21 14.59 14.35
CA VAL A 328 -11.58 14.31 13.04
C VAL A 328 -12.62 14.40 11.92
N MET A 329 -13.86 13.98 12.19
CA MET A 329 -14.96 14.11 11.24
C MET A 329 -15.32 15.59 10.93
N ARG A 330 -15.38 16.46 11.95
CA ARG A 330 -15.61 17.91 11.74
C ARG A 330 -14.48 18.57 10.95
N ARG A 331 -13.24 18.09 11.10
CA ARG A 331 -12.11 18.54 10.28
C ARG A 331 -12.29 18.14 8.82
N MET A 332 -12.65 16.87 8.57
CA MET A 332 -12.89 16.39 7.21
C MET A 332 -14.08 17.09 6.56
N GLU A 333 -15.11 17.50 7.30
CA GLU A 333 -16.19 18.35 6.79
C GLU A 333 -15.65 19.71 6.30
N ARG A 334 -14.72 20.34 7.05
CA ARG A 334 -14.07 21.59 6.62
C ARG A 334 -13.19 21.39 5.39
N GLU A 335 -12.53 20.25 5.26
CA GLU A 335 -11.74 19.90 4.08
C GLU A 335 -12.64 19.59 2.87
N ALA A 336 -13.73 18.85 3.05
CA ALA A 336 -14.72 18.55 2.01
C ALA A 336 -15.45 19.82 1.52
N ALA A 337 -15.66 20.80 2.40
CA ALA A 337 -16.23 22.10 2.05
C ALA A 337 -15.26 23.00 1.27
N ARG A 338 -13.94 22.72 1.28
CA ARG A 338 -12.95 23.44 0.48
C ARG A 338 -12.88 22.85 -0.93
N GLN A 339 -12.85 23.72 -1.94
CA GLN A 339 -12.65 23.32 -3.34
C GLN A 339 -11.18 22.92 -3.54
N GLY A 340 -10.88 21.63 -3.47
CA GLY A 340 -9.55 21.07 -3.72
C GLY A 340 -9.62 19.61 -4.21
N PRO A 341 -8.54 19.09 -4.82
CA PRO A 341 -8.50 17.70 -5.27
C PRO A 341 -8.52 16.72 -4.07
N ALA A 342 -9.28 15.63 -4.18
CA ALA A 342 -9.36 14.63 -3.13
C ALA A 342 -8.05 13.84 -3.02
N THR A 343 -7.50 13.76 -1.81
CA THR A 343 -6.23 13.11 -1.53
C THR A 343 -6.40 11.72 -0.91
N GLY A 344 -5.47 10.81 -1.22
CA GLY A 344 -5.33 9.55 -0.48
C GLY A 344 -4.69 9.77 0.90
N THR A 345 -4.73 8.76 1.77
CA THR A 345 -4.02 8.76 3.08
C THR A 345 -2.49 8.88 2.93
N GLY A 346 -1.96 8.50 1.77
CA GLY A 346 -0.57 8.74 1.38
C GLY A 346 -0.29 10.17 0.90
N GLY A 347 -1.26 11.10 0.96
CA GLY A 347 -1.06 12.54 0.77
C GLY A 347 -1.02 13.07 -0.66
N ASN A 348 -1.37 12.27 -1.68
CA ASN A 348 -1.32 12.69 -3.09
C ASN A 348 -2.74 12.81 -3.68
N GLU A 349 -2.89 13.65 -4.72
CA GLU A 349 -4.14 13.71 -5.50
C GLU A 349 -4.43 12.33 -6.10
N LEU A 350 -5.51 11.72 -5.63
CA LEU A 350 -5.74 10.30 -5.83
C LEU A 350 -5.99 9.95 -7.31
N ALA A 351 -6.89 10.69 -7.96
CA ALA A 351 -7.27 10.42 -9.34
C ALA A 351 -6.10 10.62 -10.30
N LEU A 352 -5.31 11.68 -10.09
CA LEU A 352 -4.13 11.99 -10.88
C LEU A 352 -3.08 10.87 -10.79
N LEU A 353 -2.76 10.45 -9.56
CA LEU A 353 -1.77 9.41 -9.29
C LEU A 353 -2.20 8.04 -9.87
N LEU A 354 -3.44 7.61 -9.62
CA LEU A 354 -3.93 6.31 -10.09
C LEU A 354 -4.01 6.25 -11.63
N LYS A 355 -4.45 7.35 -12.25
CA LYS A 355 -4.44 7.48 -13.71
C LYS A 355 -3.02 7.38 -14.26
N ALA A 356 -2.05 8.07 -13.66
CA ALA A 356 -0.67 8.03 -14.11
C ALA A 356 -0.06 6.62 -14.01
N GLY A 357 -0.32 5.90 -12.91
CA GLY A 357 0.08 4.50 -12.77
C GLY A 357 -0.52 3.62 -13.87
N ARG A 358 -1.83 3.69 -14.10
CA ARG A 358 -2.48 2.93 -15.19
C ARG A 358 -1.88 3.26 -16.58
N ASP A 359 -1.66 4.53 -16.86
CA ASP A 359 -1.10 4.97 -18.14
C ASP A 359 0.35 4.49 -18.28
N ALA A 360 1.14 4.44 -17.20
CA ALA A 360 2.49 3.87 -17.18
C ALA A 360 2.47 2.37 -17.51
N THR A 361 1.49 1.61 -17.00
CA THR A 361 1.30 0.20 -17.39
C THR A 361 0.96 0.06 -18.85
N THR A 362 0.08 0.92 -19.36
CA THR A 362 -0.30 0.90 -20.79
C THR A 362 0.92 1.08 -21.68
N ARG A 363 1.85 1.96 -21.29
CA ARG A 363 3.13 2.19 -21.99
C ARG A 363 4.11 1.02 -21.92
N ALA A 364 3.92 0.05 -21.00
CA ALA A 364 4.81 -1.09 -20.87
C ALA A 364 4.59 -2.16 -21.95
N VAL A 365 3.44 -2.14 -22.63
CA VAL A 365 3.10 -3.04 -23.75
C VAL A 365 4.15 -2.93 -24.85
N LEU A 366 4.57 -4.08 -25.39
CA LEU A 366 5.47 -4.17 -26.53
C LEU A 366 4.68 -4.05 -27.84
N PRO A 367 5.20 -3.35 -28.87
CA PRO A 367 4.55 -3.28 -30.16
C PRO A 367 4.42 -4.67 -30.79
N THR A 368 3.24 -4.98 -31.33
CA THR A 368 3.03 -6.12 -32.22
C THR A 368 3.61 -5.74 -33.58
N ASN A 369 4.62 -6.48 -34.05
CA ASN A 369 5.22 -6.29 -35.37
C ASN A 369 4.24 -6.62 -36.48
#